data_AF-A0AAU9T408-F1
#
_entry.id   AF-A0AAU9T408-F1
#
_cell.length_a   1.000
_cell.length_b   1.000
_cell.length_c   1.000
_cell.angle_alpha   90.00
_cell.angle_beta   90.00
_cell.angle_gamma   90.00
#
_symmetry.space_group_name_H-M   'P 1'
#
loop_
_entity.id
_entity.type
_entity.pdbx_description
1 polymer ?
#
loop_
_entity_poly.entity_id
_entity_poly.type
_entity_poly.pdbx_seq_one_letter_code
_entity_poly.pdbx_strand_id
1 'polypeptide(L)' 'MSKLIRNLRRMSLSNSENPKELPDLSTATSLQELELESWLSLVELPSSIGNATNLEKLSLSGCTSLLKLPS' A
#
# COMPACT_ATOMS: atom_id res chain seq x y z
N MET A 1 8.96 0.18 -15.02
CA MET A 1 8.24 1.43 -15.35
C MET A 1 7.39 1.80 -14.15
N SER A 2 7.74 2.85 -13.42
CA SER A 2 6.96 3.34 -12.27
C SER A 2 5.65 3.93 -12.79
N LYS A 3 4.53 3.26 -12.48
CA LYS A 3 3.19 3.75 -12.83
C LYS A 3 2.90 4.96 -11.96
N LEU A 4 2.76 6.13 -12.57
CA LEU A 4 2.35 7.35 -11.89
C LEU A 4 0.89 7.19 -11.45
N ILE A 5 0.63 7.21 -10.14
CA ILE A 5 -0.70 7.03 -9.54
C ILE A 5 -1.25 8.32 -8.93
N ARG A 6 -0.75 9.49 -9.40
CA ARG A 6 -1.07 10.83 -8.86
C ARG A 6 -2.56 11.16 -8.77
N ASN A 7 -3.39 10.59 -9.64
CA ASN A 7 -4.82 10.88 -9.70
C ASN A 7 -5.69 9.72 -9.17
N LEU A 8 -5.04 8.65 -8.71
CA LEU A 8 -5.74 7.46 -8.26
C LEU A 8 -6.30 7.71 -6.87
N ARG A 9 -7.62 7.57 -6.71
CA ARG A 9 -8.30 7.75 -5.42
C ARG A 9 -8.40 6.46 -4.61
N ARG A 10 -8.52 5.32 -5.27
CA ARG A 10 -8.63 4.02 -4.60
C ARG A 10 -7.71 3.01 -5.25
N MET A 11 -6.91 2.34 -4.44
CA MET A 11 -6.03 1.26 -4.84
C MET A 11 -6.39 0.01 -4.04
N SER A 12 -6.72 -1.08 -4.73
CA SER A 12 -6.94 -2.38 -4.13
C SER A 12 -5.95 -3.38 -4.74
N LEU A 13 -5.15 -4.03 -3.89
CA LEU A 13 -4.14 -5.00 -4.25
C LEU A 13 -4.35 -6.26 -3.43
N SER A 14 -4.85 -7.30 -4.06
CA SER A 14 -4.88 -8.64 -3.48
C SER A 14 -3.67 -9.41 -3.99
N ASN A 15 -2.92 -10.04 -3.09
CA ASN A 15 -1.85 -10.94 -3.49
C ASN A 15 -1.95 -12.24 -2.71
N SER A 16 -2.01 -13.37 -3.40
CA SER A 16 -2.08 -14.70 -2.80
C SER A 16 -0.74 -15.44 -2.81
N GLU A 17 0.27 -14.89 -3.49
CA GLU A 17 1.62 -15.45 -3.58
C GLU A 17 2.61 -14.57 -2.81
N ASN A 18 3.72 -15.13 -2.33
CA ASN A 18 4.79 -14.38 -1.62
C ASN A 18 5.14 -13.08 -2.39
N PRO A 19 4.68 -11.89 -1.95
CA PRO A 19 4.96 -10.64 -2.64
C PRO A 19 6.45 -10.32 -2.54
N LYS A 20 7.04 -9.84 -3.64
CA LYS A 20 8.39 -9.26 -3.59
C LYS A 20 8.37 -7.90 -2.88
N GLU A 21 7.58 -6.93 -3.34
CA GLU A 21 7.50 -5.57 -2.75
C GLU A 21 6.17 -4.88 -3.13
N LEU A 22 5.70 -3.91 -2.32
CA LEU A 22 4.60 -3.01 -2.67
C LEU A 22 4.99 -2.08 -3.84
N PRO A 23 4.05 -1.63 -4.69
CA PRO A 23 4.35 -0.59 -5.66
C PRO A 23 4.78 0.70 -4.97
N ASP A 24 5.63 1.48 -5.64
CA ASP A 24 6.05 2.78 -5.13
C ASP A 24 4.86 3.74 -5.02
N LEU A 25 4.57 4.16 -3.78
CA LEU A 25 3.51 5.10 -3.44
C LEU A 25 3.99 6.55 -3.39
N SER A 26 5.24 6.84 -3.80
CA SER A 26 5.84 8.18 -3.73
C SER A 26 5.01 9.26 -4.42
N THR A 27 4.20 8.89 -5.41
CA THR A 27 3.35 9.80 -6.17
C THR A 27 1.86 9.70 -5.85
N ALA A 28 1.46 8.92 -4.84
CA ALA A 28 0.07 8.64 -4.49
C ALA A 28 -0.64 9.79 -3.73
N THR A 29 -0.41 11.04 -4.13
CA THR A 29 -0.86 12.21 -3.38
C THR A 29 -2.38 12.38 -3.33
N SER A 30 -3.13 11.82 -4.29
CA SER A 30 -4.61 11.90 -4.31
C SER A 30 -5.30 10.62 -3.79
N LEU A 31 -4.53 9.67 -3.27
CA LEU A 31 -5.05 8.39 -2.80
C LEU A 31 -5.86 8.60 -1.50
N GLN A 32 -7.08 8.09 -1.49
CA GLN A 32 -8.03 8.16 -0.38
C GLN A 32 -8.26 6.77 0.26
N GLU A 33 -8.21 5.71 -0.54
CA GLU A 33 -8.41 4.35 -0.05
C GLU A 33 -7.30 3.42 -0.56
N LEU A 34 -6.64 2.73 0.37
CA LEU A 34 -5.67 1.67 0.09
C LEU A 34 -6.14 0.37 0.74
N GLU A 35 -6.37 -0.65 -0.06
CA GLU A 35 -6.73 -1.99 0.41
C GLU A 35 -5.67 -2.99 -0.03
N LEU A 36 -4.99 -3.59 0.94
CA LEU A 36 -4.05 -4.69 0.74
C LEU A 36 -4.67 -5.96 1.31
N GLU A 37 -4.82 -6.97 0.47
CA GLU A 37 -5.43 -8.24 0.86
C GLU A 37 -4.44 -9.40 0.71
N SER A 38 -4.31 -10.20 1.76
CA SER A 38 -3.53 -11.44 1.80
C SER A 38 -2.02 -11.30 1.54
N TRP A 39 -1.42 -10.14 1.82
CA TRP A 39 0.03 -9.95 1.66
C TRP A 39 0.84 -10.65 2.76
N LEU A 40 1.09 -11.96 2.59
CA LEU A 40 1.68 -12.82 3.62
C LEU A 40 3.18 -12.59 3.87
N SER A 41 3.93 -11.95 2.97
CA SER A 41 5.36 -11.62 3.20
C SER A 41 5.61 -10.14 3.49
N LEU A 42 4.55 -9.33 3.59
CA LEU A 42 4.68 -7.90 3.84
C LEU A 42 4.99 -7.66 5.32
N VAL A 43 6.24 -7.33 5.63
CA VAL A 43 6.71 -7.10 7.01
C VAL A 43 6.56 -5.63 7.43
N GLU A 44 6.63 -4.72 6.46
CA GLU A 44 6.60 -3.26 6.64
C GLU A 44 5.99 -2.61 5.40
N LEU A 45 5.21 -1.52 5.57
CA LEU A 45 4.77 -0.67 4.46
C LEU A 45 5.91 0.28 4.04
N PRO A 46 6.07 0.58 2.74
CA PRO A 46 7.09 1.51 2.29
C PRO A 46 6.88 2.89 2.93
N SER A 47 7.96 3.56 3.30
CA SER A 47 7.92 4.92 3.88
C SER A 47 7.20 5.93 2.98
N SER A 48 7.16 5.68 1.67
CA SER A 48 6.41 6.49 0.71
C SER A 48 4.90 6.48 0.92
N ILE A 49 4.33 5.60 1.76
CA ILE A 49 2.94 5.71 2.20
C ILE A 49 2.64 7.07 2.87
N GLY A 50 3.64 7.69 3.51
CA GLY A 50 3.50 9.03 4.09
C GLY A 50 3.17 10.12 3.08
N ASN A 51 3.40 9.88 1.78
CA ASN A 51 3.02 10.83 0.71
C ASN A 51 1.53 10.76 0.36
N ALA A 52 0.83 9.70 0.76
CA ALA A 52 -0.62 9.56 0.62
C ALA A 52 -1.34 10.39 1.70
N THR A 53 -1.10 11.70 1.70
CA THR A 53 -1.61 12.66 2.70
C THR A 53 -3.13 12.78 2.73
N ASN A 54 -3.83 12.36 1.66
CA ASN A 54 -5.28 12.32 1.57
C ASN A 54 -5.88 10.95 1.91
N LEU A 55 -5.08 10.00 2.44
CA LEU A 55 -5.54 8.64 2.73
C LEU A 55 -6.51 8.66 3.91
N GLU A 56 -7.76 8.28 3.64
CA GLU A 56 -8.86 8.20 4.61
C GLU A 56 -9.09 6.77 5.10
N LYS A 57 -8.78 5.77 4.27
CA LYS A 57 -8.99 4.35 4.57
C LYS A 57 -7.76 3.51 4.21
N LEU A 58 -7.28 2.76 5.20
CA LEU A 58 -6.27 1.72 5.02
C LEU A 58 -6.83 0.37 5.50
N SER A 59 -6.92 -0.60 4.59
CA SER A 59 -7.26 -1.99 4.91
C SER A 59 -6.05 -2.89 4.66
N LEU A 60 -5.73 -3.74 5.63
CA LEU A 60 -4.60 -4.68 5.61
C LEU A 60 -5.09 -6.12 5.84
N SER A 61 -6.27 -6.44 5.30
CA SER A 61 -6.92 -7.73 5.51
C SER A 61 -6.00 -8.89 5.14
N GLY A 62 -5.84 -9.87 6.01
CA GLY A 62 -4.97 -11.03 5.75
C GLY A 62 -3.48 -10.72 5.61
N CYS A 63 -3.01 -9.51 5.92
CA CYS A 63 -1.58 -9.17 5.95
C CYS A 63 -0.95 -9.62 7.29
N THR A 64 -0.80 -10.93 7.48
CA THR A 64 -0.47 -11.52 8.79
C THR A 64 0.97 -11.32 9.25
N SER A 65 1.89 -11.00 8.34
CA SER A 65 3.32 -10.83 8.65
C SER A 65 3.72 -9.37 8.91
N LEU A 66 2.78 -8.43 8.83
CA LEU A 66 3.06 -7.01 9.01
C LEU A 66 3.38 -6.73 10.48
N LEU A 67 4.63 -6.35 10.75
CA LEU A 67 5.12 -6.10 12.11
C LEU A 67 5.06 -4.62 12.48
N LYS A 68 5.20 -3.74 11.50
CA LYS A 68 5.35 -2.30 11.74
C LYS A 68 4.64 -1.48 10.67
N LEU A 69 4.07 -0.37 11.12
CA LEU A 69 3.74 0.75 10.26
C LEU A 69 4.95 1.69 10.17
N PRO A 70 5.17 2.34 9.02
CA PRO A 70 6.24 3.31 8.84
C PRO A 70 6.03 4.53 9.74
N SER A 71 7.15 5.18 10.06
CA SER A 71 7.25 6.34 10.96
C SER A 71 6.79 7.64 10.31
#